data_AF-A0A1G1ABR1-F1
#
_entry.id   AF-A0A1G1ABR1-F1
#
_cell.length_a   1.000
_cell.length_b   1.000
_cell.length_c   1.000
_cell.angle_alpha   90.00
_cell.angle_beta   90.00
_cell.angle_gamma   90.00
#
_symmetry.space_group_name_H-M   'P 1'
#
loop_
_entity.id
_entity.type
_entity.pdbx_description
1 polymer ?
#
loop_
_entity_poly.entity_id
_entity_poly.type
_entity_poly.pdbx_seq_one_letter_code
_entity_poly.pdbx_strand_id
1 'polypeptide(L)' 'MKKVSRRLENVKVIHPNDYELLRRFVTEQGKIVPSRLTGASAMQQRQVRRAVKKARVMGLLP' A
#
# COMPACT_ATOMS: atom_id res chain seq x y z
N MET A 1 -22.04 8.25 -0.97
CA MET A 1 -20.88 8.99 -1.51
C MET A 1 -19.63 8.11 -1.44
N LYS A 2 -19.15 7.57 -2.57
CA LYS A 2 -17.93 6.74 -2.63
C LYS A 2 -17.03 7.28 -3.74
N LYS A 3 -16.23 8.31 -3.45
CA LYS A 3 -15.05 8.65 -4.28
C LYS A 3 -13.95 7.62 -3.97
N VAL A 4 -14.11 6.39 -4.43
CA VAL A 4 -13.07 5.36 -4.31
C VAL A 4 -12.05 5.66 -5.40
N SER A 5 -10.99 6.38 -5.04
CA SER A 5 -9.80 6.54 -5.89
C SER A 5 -9.20 5.14 -6.08
N ARG A 6 -9.40 4.54 -7.25
CA ARG A 6 -8.93 3.20 -7.58
C ARG A 6 -7.44 3.27 -7.93
N ARG A 7 -6.60 3.42 -6.91
CA ARG A 7 -5.14 3.64 -7.05
C ARG A 7 -4.36 2.45 -7.62
N LEU A 8 -4.98 1.27 -7.71
CA LEU A 8 -4.32 0.01 -8.08
C LEU A 8 -5.00 -0.70 -9.27
N GLU A 9 -5.78 0.01 -10.10
CA GLU A 9 -6.48 -0.62 -11.24
C GLU A 9 -5.57 -1.40 -12.19
N ASN A 10 -4.34 -0.94 -12.40
CA ASN A 10 -3.39 -1.54 -13.35
C ASN A 10 -2.16 -2.19 -12.68
N VAL A 11 -2.17 -2.34 -11.35
CA VAL A 11 -1.04 -2.91 -10.61
C VAL A 11 -1.30 -4.41 -10.39
N LYS A 12 -0.61 -5.25 -11.16
CA LYS A 12 -0.69 -6.72 -11.04
C LYS A 12 0.19 -7.28 -9.91
N VAL A 13 1.37 -6.69 -9.71
CA VAL A 13 2.37 -7.13 -8.73
C VAL A 13 2.87 -5.92 -7.95
N ILE A 14 3.05 -6.10 -6.64
CA ILE A 14 3.54 -5.08 -5.72
C ILE A 14 4.86 -5.59 -5.14
N HIS A 15 5.96 -4.93 -5.45
CA HIS A 15 7.26 -5.32 -4.92
C HIS A 15 7.58 -4.55 -3.63
N PRO A 16 8.31 -5.15 -2.68
CA PRO A 16 8.78 -4.47 -1.46
C PRO A 16 9.68 -3.25 -1.74
N ASN A 17 10.35 -3.26 -2.90
CA ASN A 17 11.31 -2.23 -3.26
C ASN A 17 10.63 -0.99 -3.89
N ASP A 18 9.32 -1.06 -4.17
CA ASP A 18 8.55 0.02 -4.79
C ASP A 18 8.19 1.11 -3.76
N TYR A 19 9.21 1.83 -3.26
CA TYR A 19 9.03 2.83 -2.20
C TYR A 19 7.94 3.86 -2.53
N GLU A 20 7.97 4.45 -3.73
CA GLU A 20 7.00 5.47 -4.13
C GLU A 20 5.56 4.98 -4.13
N LEU A 21 5.35 3.72 -4.50
CA LEU A 21 4.04 3.09 -4.46
C LEU A 21 3.63 2.85 -3.02
N LEU A 22 4.48 2.17 -2.24
CA LEU A 22 4.17 1.75 -0.87
C LEU A 22 4.01 2.93 0.09
N ARG A 23 4.73 4.04 -0.12
CA ARG A 23 4.64 5.26 0.69
C ARG A 23 3.22 5.84 0.68
N ARG A 24 2.48 5.70 -0.43
CA ARG A 24 1.08 6.14 -0.58
C ARG A 24 0.08 5.31 0.24
N PHE A 25 0.51 4.14 0.75
CA PHE A 25 -0.28 3.24 1.59
C PHE A 25 0.15 3.27 3.06
N VAL A 26 1.03 4.18 3.44
CA VAL A 26 1.47 4.38 4.83
C VAL A 26 1.21 5.83 5.24
N THR A 27 0.67 6.04 6.44
CA THR A 27 0.47 7.38 7.00
C THR A 27 1.81 8.04 7.35
N GLU A 28 1.80 9.32 7.69
CA GLU A 28 3.01 10.01 8.20
C GLU A 28 3.56 9.34 9.47
N GLN A 29 2.68 8.82 10.32
CA GLN A 29 3.03 8.09 11.54
C GLN A 29 3.51 6.64 11.31
N GLY A 30 3.71 6.20 10.06
CA GLY A 30 4.10 4.83 9.79
C GLY A 30 2.98 3.80 10.02
N LYS A 31 1.68 4.17 9.92
CA LYS A 31 0.57 3.20 10.00
C LYS A 31 0.11 2.81 8.60
N ILE A 32 -0.23 1.54 8.38
CA ILE A 32 -0.76 1.09 7.07
C ILE A 32 -2.19 1.63 6.90
N VAL A 33 -2.43 2.31 5.79
CA VAL A 33 -3.73 2.93 5.48
C VAL A 33 -4.78 1.84 5.19
N PRO A 34 -5.98 1.91 5.79
CA PRO A 34 -7.09 0.98 5.53
C PRO A 34 -7.55 0.95 4.06
N SER A 35 -8.00 -0.22 3.59
CA SER A 35 -8.46 -0.42 2.19
C SER A 35 -9.60 0.51 1.77
N ARG A 36 -10.48 0.89 2.72
CA ARG A 36 -11.59 1.82 2.47
C ARG A 36 -11.15 3.21 2.03
N LEU A 37 -9.93 3.62 2.39
CA LEU A 37 -9.35 4.91 2.03
C LEU A 37 -8.48 4.82 0.78
N THR A 38 -7.86 3.65 0.55
CA THR A 38 -6.93 3.45 -0.59
C THR A 38 -7.61 2.96 -1.86
N GLY A 39 -8.84 2.45 -1.76
CA GLY A 39 -9.57 1.84 -2.87
C GLY A 39 -8.98 0.51 -3.35
N ALA A 40 -8.07 -0.08 -2.59
CA ALA A 40 -7.48 -1.38 -2.87
C ALA A 40 -8.51 -2.50 -2.64
N SER A 41 -8.53 -3.49 -3.53
CA SER A 41 -9.28 -4.73 -3.29
C SER A 41 -8.72 -5.48 -2.07
N ALA A 42 -9.48 -6.43 -1.53
CA ALA A 42 -9.01 -7.25 -0.41
C ALA A 42 -7.70 -8.00 -0.73
N MET A 43 -7.54 -8.45 -1.99
CA MET A 43 -6.34 -9.11 -2.47
C MET A 43 -5.15 -8.15 -2.53
N GLN A 44 -5.34 -6.98 -3.14
CA GLN A 44 -4.32 -5.94 -3.23
C GLN A 44 -3.88 -5.45 -1.85
N GLN A 45 -4.82 -5.24 -0.92
CA GLN A 45 -4.49 -4.83 0.45
C GLN A 45 -3.66 -5.89 1.20
N ARG A 46 -3.80 -7.19 0.88
CA ARG A 46 -2.92 -8.23 1.44
C ARG A 46 -1.52 -8.16 0.86
N GLN A 47 -1.40 -7.92 -0.46
CA GLN A 47 -0.11 -7.74 -1.13
C GLN A 47 0.62 -6.51 -0.60
N VAL A 48 -0.05 -5.35 -0.52
CA VAL A 48 0.48 -4.11 0.07
C VAL A 48 0.96 -4.36 1.49
N ARG A 49 0.15 -5.01 2.34
CA ARG A 49 0.56 -5.31 3.73
C ARG A 49 1.83 -6.15 3.82
N ARG A 50 1.99 -7.16 2.95
CA ARG A 50 3.21 -7.98 2.91
C ARG A 50 4.41 -7.18 2.41
N ALA A 51 4.21 -6.38 1.36
CA ALA A 51 5.26 -5.55 0.77
C ALA A 51 5.74 -4.46 1.75
N VAL A 52 4.84 -3.73 2.40
CA VAL A 52 5.17 -2.72 3.42
C VAL A 52 5.96 -3.33 4.58
N LYS A 53 5.56 -4.51 5.08
CA LYS A 53 6.31 -5.20 6.14
C LYS A 53 7.74 -5.52 5.74
N LYS A 54 7.95 -6.01 4.50
CA LYS A 54 9.29 -6.28 3.97
C LYS A 54 10.10 -4.99 3.77
N ALA A 55 9.48 -3.96 3.21
CA ALA A 55 10.10 -2.65 3.00
C ALA A 55 10.58 -2.00 4.32
N ARG A 56 9.83 -2.18 5.42
CA ARG A 56 10.26 -1.73 6.76
C ARG A 56 11.52 -2.43 7.25
N VAL A 57 11.59 -3.74 7.07
CA VAL A 57 12.80 -4.52 7.42
C VAL A 57 14.00 -4.07 6.59
N MET A 58 13.77 -3.65 5.34
CA MET A 58 14.79 -3.09 4.45
C MET A 58 15.15 -1.63 4.76
N GLY A 59 14.48 -0.97 5.72
CA GLY A 59 14.69 0.45 6.03
C GLY A 59 14.12 1.43 4.99
N LEU A 60 13.30 0.95 4.04
CA LEU A 60 12.71 1.78 2.99
C LEU A 60 11.48 2.56 3.48
N LEU A 61 10.78 2.09 4.51
CA LEU A 61 9.58 2.74 5.04
C LEU A 61 9.65 2.84 6.57
N PRO A 62 9.03 3.89 7.15
CA PRO A 62 8.79 3.97 8.59
C PRO A 62 7.72 2.99 9.08
#